data_AF-A0A9R0RQM6-F1
#
_entry.id   AF-A0A9R0RQM6-F1
#
_cell.length_a   1.000
_cell.length_b   1.000
_cell.length_c   1.000
_cell.angle_alpha   90.00
_cell.angle_beta   90.00
_cell.angle_gamma   90.00
#
_symmetry.space_group_name_H-M   'P 1'
#
loop_
_entity.id
_entity.type
_entity.pdbx_description
1 polymer ?
#
loop_
_entity_poly.entity_id
_entity_poly.type
_entity_poly.pdbx_seq_one_letter_code
_entity_poly.pdbx_strand_id
1 'polypeptide(L)'
;MDQRDSIILTPKNVQALRTLFNVAHRLHNVLGPSWVLVLETLAALDRTIHSPHASTQEVSASVSRLSRDTSGQYSDFHILSSLNSQLFESSALMNVAAVKSLLSALHQLSSQHISGNSQLSGQQIGSIAFSVERMTSILINNLHRVESIWDQIAAHHLELANCSNPQLRNMALDSLDHSICSVVGSEKFQGISSAPHPSKEYQLVEESETRSFEYAVLSPLVILYSSNKNIDVQMGALKILLHVLERHGEKLSYSWPSILHMLRAVADASEKDVISLGFQSVRVIMNEGLATIPVQCLDE
;
A
#
# COMPACT_ATOMS: atom_id res chain seq x y z
N MET A 1 35.11 9.52 -12.17
CA MET A 1 35.45 8.78 -10.94
C MET A 1 34.36 9.10 -9.94
N ASP A 2 33.34 8.24 -9.87
CA ASP A 2 32.23 8.41 -8.92
C ASP A 2 32.74 8.00 -7.54
N GLN A 3 33.08 8.99 -6.71
CA GLN A 3 33.28 8.78 -5.29
C GLN A 3 31.87 8.58 -4.67
N ARG A 4 31.33 7.37 -4.79
CA ARG A 4 30.07 6.99 -4.12
C ARG A 4 30.41 6.70 -2.67
N ASP A 5 29.93 7.57 -1.79
CA ASP A 5 30.14 7.46 -0.34
C ASP A 5 29.65 6.10 0.16
N SER A 6 30.57 5.29 0.68
CA SER A 6 30.21 4.11 1.46
C SER A 6 29.52 4.61 2.72
N ILE A 7 28.24 4.25 2.89
CA ILE A 7 27.47 4.63 4.07
C ILE A 7 27.87 3.66 5.18
N ILE A 8 28.57 4.19 6.19
CA ILE A 8 29.02 3.41 7.33
C ILE A 8 28.17 3.73 8.56
N LEU A 9 27.42 2.75 9.08
CA LEU A 9 26.70 2.90 10.35
C LEU A 9 27.66 2.74 11.53
N THR A 10 27.84 3.80 12.31
CA THR A 10 28.62 3.74 13.55
C THR A 10 27.82 3.09 14.68
N PRO A 11 28.47 2.57 15.74
CA PRO A 11 27.75 2.05 16.91
C PRO A 11 26.83 3.09 17.58
N LYS A 12 27.19 4.38 17.48
CA LYS A 12 26.33 5.48 17.94
C LYS A 12 25.08 5.62 17.10
N ASN A 13 25.16 5.43 15.77
CA ASN A 13 23.99 5.42 14.90
C ASN A 13 23.06 4.26 15.24
N VAL A 14 23.60 3.05 15.41
CA VAL A 14 22.81 1.86 15.79
C VAL A 14 22.11 2.09 17.12
N GLN A 15 22.82 2.59 18.13
CA GLN A 15 22.22 2.88 19.43
C GLN A 15 21.14 3.98 19.35
N ALA A 16 21.36 5.03 18.56
CA ALA A 16 20.37 6.08 18.34
C ALA A 16 19.11 5.54 17.65
N LEU A 17 19.26 4.69 16.62
CA LEU A 17 18.13 4.06 15.93
C LEU A 17 17.35 3.11 16.84
N ARG A 18 18.04 2.28 17.64
CA ARG A 18 17.37 1.43 18.66
C ARG A 18 16.58 2.28 19.65
N THR A 19 17.14 3.40 20.08
CA THR A 19 16.45 4.34 20.98
C THR A 19 15.25 4.96 20.30
N LEU A 20 15.37 5.38 19.04
CA LEU A 20 14.27 5.92 18.23
C LEU A 20 13.13 4.92 18.08
N PHE A 21 13.43 3.65 17.74
CA PHE A 21 12.43 2.59 17.66
C PHE A 21 11.71 2.39 18.99
N ASN A 22 12.44 2.36 20.11
CA ASN A 22 11.84 2.23 21.43
C ASN A 22 10.92 3.41 21.77
N VAL A 23 11.34 4.65 21.48
CA VAL A 23 10.52 5.85 21.72
C VAL A 23 9.28 5.82 20.83
N ALA A 24 9.44 5.52 19.55
CA ALA A 24 8.33 5.45 18.60
C ALA A 24 7.32 4.37 19.00
N HIS A 25 7.79 3.20 19.41
CA HIS A 25 6.94 2.11 19.89
C HIS A 25 6.31 2.38 21.27
N ARG A 26 6.91 3.19 22.15
CA ARG A 26 6.27 3.53 23.44
C ARG A 26 5.28 4.66 23.34
N LEU A 27 5.46 5.55 22.36
CA LEU A 27 4.68 6.78 22.19
C LEU A 27 3.82 6.79 20.92
N HIS A 28 3.66 5.65 20.24
CA HIS A 28 2.99 5.58 18.93
C HIS A 28 1.60 6.22 18.92
N ASN A 29 0.86 6.18 20.03
CA ASN A 29 -0.48 6.75 20.16
C ASN A 29 -0.53 8.28 20.31
N VAL A 30 0.61 8.94 20.55
CA VAL A 30 0.67 10.39 20.86
C VAL A 30 1.69 11.15 20.01
N LEU A 31 2.48 10.47 19.17
CA LEU A 31 3.52 11.11 18.35
C LEU A 31 2.97 12.17 17.39
N GLY A 32 1.77 11.97 16.82
CA GLY A 32 1.13 12.99 15.99
C GLY A 32 2.02 13.45 14.82
N PRO A 33 2.16 14.77 14.60
CA PRO A 33 3.04 15.33 13.55
C PRO A 33 4.52 14.94 13.66
N SER A 34 5.01 14.54 14.84
CA SER A 34 6.40 14.12 15.03
C SER A 34 6.76 12.84 14.26
N TRP A 35 5.76 12.09 13.77
CA TRP A 35 5.97 10.95 12.89
C TRP A 35 6.79 11.30 11.65
N VAL A 36 6.68 12.53 11.11
CA VAL A 36 7.44 12.96 9.92
C VAL A 36 8.94 12.80 10.14
N LEU A 37 9.48 13.30 11.26
CA LEU A 37 10.91 13.21 11.58
C LEU A 37 11.38 11.76 11.81
N VAL A 38 10.52 10.94 12.43
CA VAL A 38 10.78 9.51 12.61
C VAL A 38 10.89 8.85 11.25
N LEU A 39 9.91 9.07 10.37
CA LEU A 39 9.84 8.45 9.05
C LEU A 39 10.93 8.92 8.10
N GLU A 40 11.34 10.20 8.14
CA GLU A 40 12.51 10.69 7.40
C GLU A 40 13.78 9.93 7.78
N THR A 41 13.96 9.69 9.08
CA THR A 41 15.09 8.91 9.61
C THR A 41 15.01 7.44 9.17
N LEU A 42 13.81 6.85 9.22
CA LEU A 42 13.59 5.46 8.80
C LEU A 42 13.74 5.27 7.28
N ALA A 43 13.32 6.24 6.46
CA ALA A 43 13.54 6.20 5.02
C ALA A 43 15.04 6.29 4.68
N ALA A 44 15.81 7.08 5.43
CA ALA A 44 17.27 7.11 5.31
C ALA A 44 17.93 5.80 5.74
N LEU A 45 17.44 5.18 6.83
CA LEU A 45 17.87 3.87 7.27
C LEU A 45 17.58 2.80 6.21
N ASP A 46 16.37 2.79 5.63
CA ASP A 46 15.95 1.82 4.63
C ASP A 46 16.87 1.84 3.40
N ARG A 47 17.16 3.05 2.88
CA ARG A 47 18.14 3.22 1.80
C ARG A 47 19.54 2.73 2.19
N THR A 48 19.91 2.89 3.45
CA THR A 48 21.22 2.42 3.95
C THR A 48 21.26 0.89 4.01
N ILE A 49 20.20 0.23 4.50
CA ILE A 49 20.11 -1.24 4.57
C ILE A 49 20.17 -1.86 3.17
N HIS A 50 19.49 -1.26 2.20
CA HIS A 50 19.41 -1.77 0.83
C HIS A 50 20.54 -1.29 -0.10
N SER A 51 21.51 -0.52 0.41
CA SER A 51 22.64 -0.04 -0.40
C SER A 51 23.71 -1.13 -0.57
N PRO A 52 24.16 -1.43 -1.81
CA PRO A 52 25.19 -2.44 -2.06
C PRO A 52 26.58 -2.08 -1.51
N HIS A 53 26.77 -0.87 -0.97
CA HIS A 53 28.03 -0.37 -0.40
C HIS A 53 27.92 -0.03 1.09
N ALA A 54 26.86 -0.47 1.77
CA ALA A 54 26.68 -0.24 3.19
C ALA A 54 27.56 -1.19 4.02
N SER A 55 28.23 -0.64 5.02
CA SER A 55 28.97 -1.43 6.03
C SER A 55 28.73 -0.84 7.42
N THR A 56 29.02 -1.59 8.48
CA THR A 56 28.98 -1.09 9.86
C THR A 56 30.40 -0.82 10.35
N GLN A 57 30.61 0.27 11.09
CA GLN A 57 31.92 0.58 11.65
C GLN A 57 32.12 -0.21 12.94
N GLU A 58 33.11 -1.10 12.97
CA GLU A 58 33.58 -1.67 14.21
C GLU A 58 34.55 -0.71 14.91
N VAL A 59 34.29 -0.40 16.18
CA VAL A 59 35.26 0.32 17.01
C VAL A 59 36.30 -0.70 17.45
N SER A 60 37.47 -0.68 16.81
CA SER A 60 38.66 -1.37 17.32
C SER A 60 39.10 -0.69 18.61
N ALA A 61 38.52 -1.10 19.73
CA ALA A 61 39.17 -0.89 21.02
C ALA A 61 40.50 -1.64 20.96
N SER A 62 41.60 -0.93 21.15
CA SER A 62 42.97 -1.46 21.15
C SER A 62 43.18 -2.42 22.33
N VAL A 63 42.65 -3.63 22.21
CA VAL A 63 43.04 -4.78 23.02
C VAL A 63 43.20 -5.96 22.07
N SER A 64 44.47 -6.29 21.81
CA SER A 64 44.85 -7.47 21.03
C SER A 64 44.23 -8.72 21.65
N ARG A 65 43.34 -9.40 20.92
CA ARG A 65 43.05 -10.85 21.03
C ARG A 65 42.08 -11.31 19.94
N LEU A 66 42.65 -12.08 19.00
CA LEU A 66 42.08 -13.21 18.27
C LEU A 66 40.83 -12.95 17.40
N SER A 67 41.01 -13.17 16.10
CA SER A 67 40.01 -13.36 15.04
C SER A 67 38.56 -13.47 15.53
N ARG A 68 37.83 -12.36 15.43
CA ARG A 68 36.38 -12.34 15.66
C ARG A 68 35.70 -11.76 14.43
N ASP A 69 35.44 -12.68 13.52
CA ASP A 69 34.33 -12.77 12.59
C ASP A 69 33.69 -11.48 12.05
N THR A 70 33.71 -11.38 10.72
CA THR A 70 32.77 -10.64 9.85
C THR A 70 31.28 -10.94 10.09
N SER A 71 30.92 -11.68 11.15
CA SER A 71 29.56 -12.07 11.53
C SER A 71 28.81 -11.01 12.35
N GLY A 72 29.52 -10.07 13.00
CA GLY A 72 28.91 -9.00 13.80
C GLY A 72 28.18 -7.94 12.95
N GLN A 73 28.72 -7.60 11.79
CA GLN A 73 28.22 -6.53 10.92
C GLN A 73 26.84 -6.82 10.31
N TYR A 74 26.59 -8.09 9.95
CA TYR A 74 25.30 -8.54 9.44
C TYR A 74 24.21 -8.53 10.52
N SER A 75 24.58 -8.76 11.79
CA SER A 75 23.61 -8.86 12.88
C SER A 75 22.87 -7.54 13.15
N ASP A 76 23.57 -6.40 13.13
CA ASP A 76 22.95 -5.11 13.43
C ASP A 76 22.00 -4.62 12.33
N PHE A 77 22.35 -4.80 11.05
CA PHE A 77 21.45 -4.50 9.94
C PHE A 77 20.19 -5.37 9.98
N HIS A 78 20.32 -6.67 10.26
CA HIS A 78 19.17 -7.56 10.43
C HIS A 78 18.30 -7.15 11.63
N ILE A 79 18.91 -6.76 12.75
CA ILE A 79 18.18 -6.26 13.93
C ILE A 79 17.43 -4.98 13.58
N LEU A 80 18.08 -4.01 12.94
CA LEU A 80 17.46 -2.73 12.57
C LEU A 80 16.34 -2.91 11.54
N SER A 81 16.53 -3.79 10.55
CA SER A 81 15.49 -4.15 9.57
C SER A 81 14.29 -4.81 10.26
N SER A 82 14.54 -5.73 11.19
CA SER A 82 13.49 -6.38 11.99
C SER A 82 12.72 -5.36 12.85
N LEU A 83 13.42 -4.47 13.57
CA LEU A 83 12.79 -3.40 14.35
C LEU A 83 11.98 -2.44 13.47
N ASN A 84 12.46 -2.16 12.25
CA ASN A 84 11.74 -1.35 11.28
C ASN A 84 10.41 -2.00 10.90
N SER A 85 10.41 -3.28 10.52
CA SER A 85 9.18 -4.01 10.19
C SER A 85 8.24 -4.12 11.40
N GLN A 86 8.76 -4.47 12.57
CA GLN A 86 7.98 -4.59 13.82
C GLN A 86 7.27 -3.28 14.19
N LEU A 87 7.87 -2.12 13.91
CA LEU A 87 7.22 -0.84 14.18
C LEU A 87 5.91 -0.70 13.39
N PHE A 88 5.91 -1.05 12.10
CA PHE A 88 4.71 -0.97 11.25
C PHE A 88 3.74 -2.13 11.52
N GLU A 89 4.21 -3.32 11.86
CA GLU A 89 3.35 -4.41 12.36
C GLU A 89 2.61 -4.01 13.64
N SER A 90 3.30 -3.31 14.55
CA SER A 90 2.71 -2.82 15.80
C SER A 90 1.61 -1.76 15.59
N SER A 91 1.43 -1.26 14.36
CA SER A 91 0.31 -0.39 14.02
C SER A 91 -1.06 -1.04 14.28
N ALA A 92 -1.15 -2.38 14.28
CA ALA A 92 -2.35 -3.11 14.69
C ALA A 92 -2.81 -2.76 16.12
N LEU A 93 -1.89 -2.36 17.01
CA LEU A 93 -2.13 -2.01 18.41
C LEU A 93 -2.34 -0.50 18.64
N MET A 94 -2.10 0.32 17.62
CA MET A 94 -2.32 1.77 17.70
C MET A 94 -3.81 2.10 17.75
N ASN A 95 -4.20 3.25 18.28
CA ASN A 95 -5.56 3.76 18.09
C ASN A 95 -5.77 4.28 16.65
N VAL A 96 -7.02 4.40 16.21
CA VAL A 96 -7.34 4.80 14.82
C VAL A 96 -6.75 6.17 14.47
N ALA A 97 -6.84 7.13 15.38
CA ALA A 97 -6.31 8.48 15.19
C ALA A 97 -4.79 8.48 14.97
N ALA A 98 -4.05 7.64 15.70
CA ALA A 98 -2.60 7.52 15.57
C ALA A 98 -2.21 6.84 14.26
N VAL A 99 -2.94 5.82 13.81
CA VAL A 99 -2.71 5.23 12.48
C VAL A 99 -2.97 6.25 11.38
N LYS A 100 -4.06 7.02 11.46
CA LYS A 100 -4.32 8.13 10.52
C LYS A 100 -3.20 9.17 10.54
N SER A 101 -2.67 9.50 11.72
CA SER A 101 -1.53 10.41 11.82
C SER A 101 -0.26 9.85 11.19
N LEU A 102 0.00 8.54 11.36
CA LEU A 102 1.15 7.86 10.77
C LEU A 102 1.03 7.82 9.24
N LEU A 103 -0.15 7.47 8.70
CA LEU A 103 -0.44 7.51 7.27
C LEU A 103 -0.32 8.93 6.70
N SER A 104 -0.78 9.95 7.43
CA SER A 104 -0.64 11.35 7.04
C SER A 104 0.83 11.76 6.92
N ALA A 105 1.67 11.30 7.86
CA ALA A 105 3.10 11.59 7.84
C ALA A 105 3.82 10.86 6.69
N LEU A 106 3.43 9.62 6.35
CA LEU A 106 3.93 8.90 5.18
C LEU A 106 3.53 9.58 3.87
N HIS A 107 2.28 10.01 3.75
CA HIS A 107 1.81 10.81 2.61
C HIS A 107 2.64 12.09 2.49
N GLN A 108 2.83 12.82 3.60
CA GLN A 108 3.64 14.04 3.60
C GLN A 108 5.08 13.77 3.11
N LEU A 109 5.74 12.74 3.65
CA LEU A 109 7.09 12.35 3.23
C LEU A 109 7.16 12.06 1.72
N SER A 110 6.18 11.34 1.19
CA SER A 110 6.07 11.05 -0.25
C SER A 110 5.88 12.33 -1.09
N SER A 111 4.91 13.17 -0.73
CA SER A 111 4.54 14.39 -1.47
C SER A 111 5.66 15.43 -1.55
N GLN A 112 6.50 15.54 -0.50
CA GLN A 112 7.67 16.41 -0.46
C GLN A 112 8.69 16.07 -1.57
N HIS A 113 8.76 14.80 -1.95
CA HIS A 113 9.66 14.33 -3.00
C HIS A 113 9.06 14.42 -4.41
N ILE A 114 7.73 14.47 -4.55
CA ILE A 114 7.03 14.62 -5.84
C ILE A 114 7.08 16.07 -6.34
N SER A 115 6.93 17.04 -5.44
CA SER A 115 6.74 18.47 -5.79
C SER A 115 8.02 19.19 -6.26
N GLY A 116 9.17 18.50 -6.31
CA GLY A 116 10.47 19.07 -6.64
C GLY A 116 11.09 18.44 -7.88
N ASN A 117 10.99 19.15 -9.02
CA ASN A 117 11.62 18.90 -10.32
C ASN A 117 10.95 17.90 -11.28
N SER A 118 11.08 18.20 -12.58
CA SER A 118 10.61 17.39 -13.71
C SER A 118 11.32 16.05 -13.88
N GLN A 119 12.42 15.82 -13.16
CA GLN A 119 13.12 14.54 -13.11
C GLN A 119 13.43 14.20 -11.64
N LEU A 120 12.81 13.13 -11.16
CA LEU A 120 13.04 12.61 -9.82
C LEU A 120 14.37 11.85 -9.78
N SER A 121 15.18 12.16 -8.79
CA SER A 121 16.38 11.39 -8.46
C SER A 121 16.03 10.01 -7.90
N GLY A 122 16.94 9.04 -8.02
CA GLY A 122 16.74 7.71 -7.43
C GLY A 122 16.50 7.73 -5.91
N GLN A 123 17.08 8.72 -5.21
CA GLN A 123 16.86 8.91 -3.77
C GLN A 123 15.42 9.38 -3.45
N GLN A 124 14.87 10.29 -4.27
CA GLN A 124 13.48 10.73 -4.12
C GLN A 124 12.52 9.57 -4.40
N ILE A 125 12.75 8.82 -5.48
CA ILE A 125 11.95 7.63 -5.82
C ILE A 125 12.01 6.59 -4.70
N GLY A 126 13.19 6.33 -4.13
CA GLY A 126 13.32 5.40 -3.00
C GLY A 126 12.58 5.85 -1.73
N SER A 127 12.45 7.15 -1.49
CA SER A 127 11.69 7.67 -0.35
C SER A 127 10.18 7.57 -0.56
N ILE A 128 9.73 7.76 -1.81
CA ILE A 128 8.34 7.52 -2.22
C ILE A 128 8.02 6.02 -2.11
N ALA A 129 8.89 5.15 -2.64
CA ALA A 129 8.75 3.70 -2.53
C ALA A 129 8.63 3.24 -1.08
N PHE A 130 9.53 3.71 -0.21
CA PHE A 130 9.43 3.47 1.23
C PHE A 130 8.05 3.86 1.78
N SER A 131 7.56 5.05 1.42
CA SER A 131 6.26 5.53 1.91
C SER A 131 5.11 4.62 1.48
N VAL A 132 5.07 4.25 0.19
CA VAL A 132 4.06 3.36 -0.40
C VAL A 132 4.10 1.97 0.25
N GLU A 133 5.29 1.36 0.36
CA GLU A 133 5.45 0.04 0.99
C GLU A 133 5.00 0.03 2.45
N ARG A 134 5.31 1.08 3.22
CA ARG A 134 4.88 1.18 4.61
C ARG A 134 3.40 1.46 4.76
N MET A 135 2.78 2.22 3.87
CA MET A 135 1.31 2.38 3.84
C MET A 135 0.61 1.04 3.59
N THR A 136 1.11 0.23 2.65
CA THR A 136 0.57 -1.10 2.37
C THR A 136 0.80 -2.08 3.53
N SER A 137 1.97 -2.02 4.19
CA SER A 137 2.20 -2.80 5.42
C SER A 137 1.24 -2.41 6.55
N ILE A 138 0.98 -1.11 6.75
CA ILE A 138 0.00 -0.63 7.72
C ILE A 138 -1.39 -1.14 7.36
N LEU A 139 -1.81 -1.06 6.09
CA LEU A 139 -3.10 -1.57 5.63
C LEU A 139 -3.32 -3.03 6.03
N ILE A 140 -2.36 -3.90 5.69
CA ILE A 140 -2.45 -5.35 5.91
C ILE A 140 -2.53 -5.67 7.42
N ASN A 141 -1.78 -4.94 8.25
CA ASN A 141 -1.84 -5.12 9.71
C ASN A 141 -3.11 -4.51 10.34
N ASN A 142 -3.87 -3.70 9.59
CA ASN A 142 -5.06 -3.01 10.06
C ASN A 142 -6.34 -3.39 9.31
N LEU A 143 -6.37 -4.56 8.65
CA LEU A 143 -7.57 -5.07 7.96
C LEU A 143 -8.79 -5.14 8.88
N HIS A 144 -8.59 -5.33 10.18
CA HIS A 144 -9.66 -5.32 11.18
C HIS A 144 -10.42 -3.98 11.31
N ARG A 145 -9.89 -2.89 10.75
CA ARG A 145 -10.47 -1.53 10.80
C ARG A 145 -10.26 -0.76 9.49
N VAL A 146 -10.14 -1.48 8.38
CA VAL A 146 -9.76 -0.93 7.08
C VAL A 146 -10.65 0.22 6.63
N GLU A 147 -11.97 0.15 6.87
CA GLU A 147 -12.93 1.20 6.49
C GLU A 147 -12.52 2.58 7.00
N SER A 148 -11.94 2.63 8.20
CA SER A 148 -11.54 3.89 8.81
C SER A 148 -10.30 4.52 8.17
N ILE A 149 -9.45 3.75 7.50
CA ILE A 149 -8.15 4.19 6.96
C ILE A 149 -8.06 4.11 5.43
N TRP A 150 -8.99 3.43 4.77
CA TRP A 150 -8.96 3.12 3.35
C TRP A 150 -8.83 4.38 2.49
N ASP A 151 -9.69 5.38 2.71
CA ASP A 151 -9.74 6.60 1.89
C ASP A 151 -8.37 7.29 1.83
N GLN A 152 -7.63 7.31 2.94
CA GLN A 152 -6.32 7.94 2.99
C GLN A 152 -5.26 7.19 2.17
N ILE A 153 -5.34 5.86 2.15
CA ILE A 153 -4.43 5.01 1.38
C ILE A 153 -4.78 5.08 -0.12
N ALA A 154 -6.06 4.93 -0.44
CA ALA A 154 -6.56 5.06 -1.81
C ALA A 154 -6.23 6.44 -2.41
N ALA A 155 -6.43 7.52 -1.64
CA ALA A 155 -6.10 8.87 -2.09
C ALA A 155 -4.63 9.03 -2.48
N HIS A 156 -3.69 8.45 -1.72
CA HIS A 156 -2.26 8.55 -2.06
C HIS A 156 -1.90 7.73 -3.30
N HIS A 157 -2.45 6.52 -3.46
CA HIS A 157 -2.26 5.74 -4.69
C HIS A 157 -2.82 6.47 -5.92
N LEU A 158 -4.00 7.10 -5.80
CA LEU A 158 -4.58 7.91 -6.88
C LEU A 158 -3.69 9.11 -7.23
N GLU A 159 -3.16 9.82 -6.23
CA GLU A 159 -2.22 10.93 -6.44
C GLU A 159 -0.98 10.49 -7.23
N LEU A 160 -0.35 9.38 -6.83
CA LEU A 160 0.83 8.83 -7.49
C LEU A 160 0.53 8.33 -8.91
N ALA A 161 -0.61 7.68 -9.12
CA ALA A 161 -1.05 7.22 -10.43
C ALA A 161 -1.31 8.36 -11.42
N ASN A 162 -1.62 9.57 -10.92
CA ASN A 162 -1.80 10.76 -11.74
C ASN A 162 -0.47 11.52 -12.04
N CYS A 163 0.66 11.06 -11.50
CA CYS A 163 1.96 11.70 -11.73
C CYS A 163 2.46 11.49 -13.17
N SER A 164 3.20 12.48 -13.69
CA SER A 164 3.81 12.40 -15.03
C SER A 164 4.88 11.30 -15.14
N ASN A 165 5.48 10.88 -14.03
CA ASN A 165 6.53 9.86 -14.00
C ASN A 165 5.96 8.43 -14.10
N PRO A 166 6.25 7.65 -15.16
CA PRO A 166 5.71 6.29 -15.32
C PRO A 166 6.11 5.31 -14.21
N GLN A 167 7.31 5.47 -13.60
CA GLN A 167 7.74 4.60 -12.50
C GLN A 167 6.87 4.79 -11.26
N LEU A 168 6.48 6.04 -10.96
CA LEU A 168 5.56 6.31 -9.85
C LEU A 168 4.17 5.73 -10.13
N ARG A 169 3.69 5.86 -11.38
CA ARG A 169 2.40 5.29 -11.76
C ARG A 169 2.38 3.77 -11.62
N ASN A 170 3.42 3.09 -12.10
CA ASN A 170 3.53 1.64 -11.95
C ASN A 170 3.58 1.22 -10.48
N MET A 171 4.41 1.89 -9.67
CA MET A 171 4.49 1.64 -8.23
C MET A 171 3.15 1.82 -7.52
N ALA A 172 2.38 2.85 -7.91
CA ALA A 172 1.06 3.11 -7.37
C ALA A 172 0.07 2.01 -7.74
N LEU A 173 0.07 1.56 -9.00
CA LEU A 173 -0.79 0.50 -9.50
C LEU A 173 -0.47 -0.85 -8.83
N ASP A 174 0.81 -1.21 -8.73
CA ASP A 174 1.25 -2.46 -8.10
C ASP A 174 0.86 -2.49 -6.61
N SER A 175 1.06 -1.37 -5.91
CA SER A 175 0.68 -1.24 -4.51
C SER A 175 -0.84 -1.21 -4.30
N LEU A 176 -1.58 -0.58 -5.22
CA LEU A 176 -3.04 -0.55 -5.20
C LEU A 176 -3.63 -1.95 -5.46
N ASP A 177 -3.06 -2.72 -6.38
CA ASP A 177 -3.44 -4.12 -6.62
C ASP A 177 -3.34 -4.94 -5.35
N HIS A 178 -2.17 -4.91 -4.71
CA HIS A 178 -1.92 -5.64 -3.48
C HIS A 178 -2.83 -5.17 -2.34
N SER A 179 -3.09 -3.87 -2.25
CA SER A 179 -4.00 -3.28 -1.27
C SER A 179 -5.43 -3.76 -1.46
N ILE A 180 -5.98 -3.66 -2.69
CA ILE A 180 -7.34 -4.11 -2.99
C ILE A 180 -7.46 -5.61 -2.76
N CYS A 181 -6.55 -6.43 -3.29
CA CYS A 181 -6.58 -7.88 -3.11
C CYS A 181 -6.50 -8.28 -1.62
N SER A 182 -5.68 -7.60 -0.82
CA SER A 182 -5.61 -7.86 0.63
C SER A 182 -6.92 -7.53 1.34
N VAL A 183 -7.60 -6.44 0.95
CA VAL A 183 -8.85 -6.01 1.56
C VAL A 183 -10.00 -6.92 1.14
N VAL A 184 -10.19 -7.14 -0.16
CA VAL A 184 -11.23 -8.01 -0.72
C VAL A 184 -11.02 -9.45 -0.25
N GLY A 185 -9.77 -9.92 -0.23
CA GLY A 185 -9.40 -11.25 0.25
C GLY A 185 -9.63 -11.47 1.75
N SER A 186 -9.78 -10.41 2.56
CA SER A 186 -9.93 -10.52 4.01
C SER A 186 -11.26 -11.17 4.42
N GLU A 187 -11.29 -11.79 5.60
CA GLU A 187 -12.51 -12.41 6.15
C GLU A 187 -13.61 -11.37 6.42
N LYS A 188 -13.24 -10.12 6.74
CA LYS A 188 -14.20 -9.05 7.00
C LYS A 188 -14.98 -8.61 5.76
N PHE A 189 -14.38 -8.73 4.58
CA PHE A 189 -15.03 -8.35 3.33
C PHE A 189 -16.28 -9.20 3.04
N GLN A 190 -16.31 -10.45 3.53
CA GLN A 190 -17.45 -11.38 3.38
C GLN A 190 -18.36 -11.47 4.62
N GLY A 191 -18.07 -10.75 5.71
CA GLY A 191 -18.71 -10.93 7.01
C GLY A 191 -20.22 -10.63 7.09
N ILE A 192 -20.90 -10.34 5.98
CA ILE A 192 -22.27 -9.78 5.97
C ILE A 192 -23.20 -10.56 5.01
N SER A 193 -22.70 -11.56 4.26
CA SER A 193 -23.53 -12.31 3.29
C SER A 193 -23.97 -13.72 3.73
N SER A 194 -23.51 -14.24 4.88
CA SER A 194 -23.66 -15.68 5.20
C SER A 194 -24.45 -16.01 6.49
N ALA A 195 -25.09 -15.03 7.15
CA ALA A 195 -25.88 -15.32 8.34
C ALA A 195 -27.36 -15.61 7.98
N PRO A 196 -27.92 -16.78 8.35
CA PRO A 196 -29.35 -17.01 8.25
C PRO A 196 -30.08 -16.19 9.32
N HIS A 197 -30.76 -15.13 8.86
CA HIS A 197 -31.81 -14.35 9.54
C HIS A 197 -31.57 -13.92 11.01
N PRO A 198 -31.25 -12.62 11.20
CA PRO A 198 -31.88 -11.85 12.27
C PRO A 198 -32.49 -10.53 11.76
N SER A 199 -33.68 -10.21 12.29
CA SER A 199 -34.45 -8.94 12.27
C SER A 199 -34.09 -7.80 11.27
N LYS A 200 -35.09 -7.47 10.42
CA LYS A 200 -35.07 -6.51 9.29
C LYS A 200 -34.64 -5.05 9.58
N GLU A 201 -34.68 -4.56 10.82
CA GLU A 201 -34.34 -3.15 11.11
C GLU A 201 -32.84 -2.90 11.28
N TYR A 202 -32.08 -3.89 11.77
CA TYR A 202 -30.61 -3.77 11.91
C TYR A 202 -29.87 -4.09 10.59
N GLN A 203 -30.48 -4.89 9.70
CA GLN A 203 -29.91 -5.24 8.40
C GLN A 203 -29.79 -4.06 7.43
N LEU A 204 -30.72 -3.10 7.45
CA LEU A 204 -30.70 -1.99 6.48
C LEU A 204 -29.51 -1.04 6.68
N VAL A 205 -29.05 -0.86 7.92
CA VAL A 205 -27.91 0.01 8.24
C VAL A 205 -26.60 -0.70 7.92
N GLU A 206 -26.41 -1.94 8.38
CA GLU A 206 -25.22 -2.74 8.06
C GLU A 206 -25.09 -2.99 6.56
N GLU A 207 -26.17 -3.33 5.84
CA GLU A 207 -26.12 -3.49 4.38
C GLU A 207 -25.74 -2.20 3.67
N SER A 208 -26.25 -1.04 4.11
CA SER A 208 -25.90 0.26 3.52
C SER A 208 -24.43 0.64 3.75
N GLU A 209 -23.91 0.38 4.95
CA GLU A 209 -22.50 0.64 5.28
C GLU A 209 -21.57 -0.31 4.51
N THR A 210 -21.91 -1.59 4.45
CA THR A 210 -21.15 -2.61 3.69
C THR A 210 -21.13 -2.33 2.19
N ARG A 211 -22.30 -1.96 1.63
CA ARG A 211 -22.44 -1.52 0.23
C ARG A 211 -21.52 -0.35 -0.06
N SER A 212 -21.47 0.62 0.87
CA SER A 212 -20.62 1.80 0.72
C SER A 212 -19.14 1.46 0.75
N PHE A 213 -18.73 0.49 1.58
CA PHE A 213 -17.33 0.12 1.70
C PHE A 213 -16.82 -0.74 0.55
N GLU A 214 -17.59 -1.75 0.10
CA GLU A 214 -17.21 -2.56 -1.08
C GLU A 214 -16.98 -1.67 -2.30
N TYR A 215 -17.91 -0.73 -2.52
CA TYR A 215 -17.80 0.28 -3.56
C TYR A 215 -16.58 1.18 -3.35
N ALA A 216 -16.33 1.66 -2.13
CA ALA A 216 -15.17 2.50 -1.83
C ALA A 216 -13.84 1.78 -2.13
N VAL A 217 -13.76 0.46 -1.93
CA VAL A 217 -12.55 -0.33 -2.23
C VAL A 217 -12.27 -0.41 -3.73
N LEU A 218 -13.29 -0.54 -4.57
CA LEU A 218 -13.12 -0.63 -6.03
C LEU A 218 -13.22 0.71 -6.75
N SER A 219 -13.74 1.77 -6.11
CA SER A 219 -13.88 3.10 -6.71
C SER A 219 -12.58 3.68 -7.27
N PRO A 220 -11.38 3.44 -6.69
CA PRO A 220 -10.13 3.91 -7.28
C PRO A 220 -9.92 3.37 -8.70
N LEU A 221 -10.31 2.13 -9.00
CA LEU A 221 -10.17 1.55 -10.34
C LEU A 221 -11.05 2.27 -11.36
N VAL A 222 -12.30 2.56 -10.97
CA VAL A 222 -13.26 3.30 -11.80
C VAL A 222 -12.76 4.73 -12.06
N ILE A 223 -12.24 5.40 -11.03
CA ILE A 223 -11.67 6.75 -11.14
C ILE A 223 -10.45 6.74 -12.06
N LEU A 224 -9.52 5.80 -11.86
CA LEU A 224 -8.32 5.68 -12.66
C LEU A 224 -8.64 5.42 -14.12
N TYR A 225 -9.59 4.53 -14.41
CA TYR A 225 -9.98 4.24 -15.79
C TYR A 225 -10.65 5.43 -16.47
N SER A 226 -11.62 6.06 -15.79
CA SER A 226 -12.50 7.07 -16.41
C SER A 226 -11.86 8.45 -16.48
N SER A 227 -10.97 8.79 -15.54
CA SER A 227 -10.46 10.16 -15.38
C SER A 227 -9.04 10.35 -15.91
N ASN A 228 -8.28 9.28 -16.16
CA ASN A 228 -6.90 9.38 -16.67
C ASN A 228 -6.84 9.36 -18.19
N LYS A 229 -5.92 10.18 -18.72
CA LYS A 229 -5.55 10.19 -20.15
C LYS A 229 -4.41 9.21 -20.48
N ASN A 230 -3.71 8.74 -19.45
CA ASN A 230 -2.57 7.85 -19.57
C ASN A 230 -3.06 6.41 -19.78
N ILE A 231 -2.81 5.86 -20.98
CA ILE A 231 -3.27 4.51 -21.35
C ILE A 231 -2.67 3.44 -20.42
N ASP A 232 -1.43 3.62 -19.95
CA ASP A 232 -0.81 2.72 -18.98
C ASP A 232 -1.58 2.66 -17.65
N VAL A 233 -2.15 3.77 -17.19
CA VAL A 233 -2.99 3.81 -15.99
C VAL A 233 -4.33 3.12 -16.22
N GLN A 234 -4.98 3.37 -17.36
CA GLN A 234 -6.23 2.72 -17.72
C GLN A 234 -6.06 1.21 -17.84
N MET A 235 -5.01 0.75 -18.51
CA MET A 235 -4.65 -0.67 -18.58
C MET A 235 -4.32 -1.25 -17.21
N GLY A 236 -3.59 -0.50 -16.38
CA GLY A 236 -3.29 -0.88 -14.99
C GLY A 236 -4.55 -1.13 -14.18
N ALA A 237 -5.49 -0.18 -14.19
CA ALA A 237 -6.77 -0.32 -13.49
C ALA A 237 -7.57 -1.55 -13.97
N LEU A 238 -7.59 -1.83 -15.27
CA LEU A 238 -8.24 -3.03 -15.82
C LEU A 238 -7.54 -4.32 -15.44
N LYS A 239 -6.20 -4.33 -15.37
CA LYS A 239 -5.44 -5.50 -14.91
C LYS A 239 -5.73 -5.81 -13.44
N ILE A 240 -5.81 -4.77 -12.60
CA ILE A 240 -6.19 -4.94 -11.19
C ILE A 240 -7.62 -5.48 -11.09
N LEU A 241 -8.56 -4.90 -11.85
CA LEU A 241 -9.94 -5.39 -11.90
C LEU A 241 -10.01 -6.87 -12.30
N LEU A 242 -9.29 -7.25 -13.37
CA LEU A 242 -9.20 -8.64 -13.81
C LEU A 242 -8.66 -9.54 -12.70
N HIS A 243 -7.58 -9.13 -12.04
CA HIS A 243 -6.97 -9.90 -10.95
C HIS A 243 -7.95 -10.10 -9.77
N VAL A 244 -8.67 -9.05 -9.38
CA VAL A 244 -9.70 -9.12 -8.35
C VAL A 244 -10.82 -10.08 -8.75
N LEU A 245 -11.30 -10.00 -10.00
CA LEU A 245 -12.35 -10.90 -10.51
C LEU A 245 -11.91 -12.36 -10.50
N GLU A 246 -10.68 -12.65 -10.92
CA GLU A 246 -10.12 -14.01 -10.97
C GLU A 246 -9.85 -14.61 -9.57
N ARG A 247 -9.52 -13.77 -8.57
CA ARG A 247 -9.11 -14.24 -7.24
C ARG A 247 -10.20 -14.15 -6.19
N HIS A 248 -11.09 -13.19 -6.34
CA HIS A 248 -12.02 -12.76 -5.30
C HIS A 248 -13.39 -12.37 -5.85
N GLY A 249 -13.69 -12.66 -7.13
CA GLY A 249 -14.97 -12.33 -7.75
C GLY A 249 -16.17 -12.96 -7.04
N GLU A 250 -15.96 -14.08 -6.33
CA GLU A 250 -16.95 -14.74 -5.49
C GLU A 250 -17.30 -13.96 -4.22
N LYS A 251 -16.46 -13.00 -3.82
CA LYS A 251 -16.67 -12.15 -2.65
C LYS A 251 -17.42 -10.86 -2.98
N LEU A 252 -17.55 -10.51 -4.26
CA LEU A 252 -18.18 -9.27 -4.72
C LEU A 252 -19.69 -9.43 -4.77
N SER A 253 -20.42 -8.41 -4.27
CA SER A 253 -21.88 -8.41 -4.24
C SER A 253 -22.44 -7.08 -4.73
N TYR A 254 -21.92 -5.96 -4.23
CA TYR A 254 -22.50 -4.64 -4.45
C TYR A 254 -21.75 -3.79 -5.49
N SER A 255 -20.53 -4.17 -5.84
CA SER A 255 -19.71 -3.41 -6.79
C SER A 255 -20.01 -3.72 -8.26
N TRP A 256 -20.83 -4.73 -8.54
CA TRP A 256 -21.15 -5.20 -9.89
C TRP A 256 -21.64 -4.10 -10.85
N PRO A 257 -22.56 -3.18 -10.47
CA PRO A 257 -22.95 -2.08 -11.37
C PRO A 257 -21.77 -1.23 -11.81
N SER A 258 -20.83 -0.96 -10.91
CA SER A 258 -19.63 -0.15 -11.19
C SER A 258 -18.66 -0.87 -12.11
N ILE A 259 -18.49 -2.18 -11.90
CA ILE A 259 -17.64 -3.05 -12.71
C ILE A 259 -18.21 -3.13 -14.13
N LEU A 260 -19.51 -3.41 -14.27
CA LEU A 260 -20.18 -3.51 -15.56
C LEU A 260 -20.18 -2.16 -16.30
N HIS A 261 -20.38 -1.05 -15.59
CA HIS A 261 -20.28 0.29 -16.17
C HIS A 261 -18.87 0.57 -16.71
N MET A 262 -17.84 0.24 -15.93
CA MET A 262 -16.44 0.38 -16.36
C MET A 262 -16.14 -0.48 -17.59
N LEU A 263 -16.57 -1.75 -17.61
CA LEU A 263 -16.37 -2.66 -18.75
C LEU A 263 -17.17 -2.23 -20.00
N ARG A 264 -18.35 -1.63 -19.81
CA ARG A 264 -19.11 -1.03 -20.91
C ARG A 264 -18.33 0.12 -21.56
N ALA A 265 -17.72 0.99 -20.75
CA ALA A 265 -16.89 2.08 -21.26
C ALA A 265 -15.65 1.58 -22.03
N VAL A 266 -15.12 0.39 -21.70
CA VAL A 266 -14.03 -0.25 -22.46
C VAL A 266 -14.43 -0.59 -23.90
N ALA A 267 -15.71 -0.86 -24.16
CA ALA A 267 -16.18 -1.14 -25.52
C ALA A 267 -16.00 0.05 -26.47
N ASP A 268 -15.97 1.27 -25.93
CA ASP A 268 -15.77 2.51 -26.68
C ASP A 268 -14.29 2.94 -26.78
N ALA A 269 -13.36 2.17 -26.19
CA ALA A 269 -11.94 2.47 -26.23
C ALA A 269 -11.36 2.29 -27.65
N SER A 270 -10.37 3.12 -28.01
CA SER A 270 -9.65 3.01 -29.28
C SER A 270 -8.48 2.02 -29.25
N GLU A 271 -7.94 1.77 -28.06
CA GLU A 271 -6.71 0.98 -27.88
C GLU A 271 -7.01 -0.52 -27.83
N LYS A 272 -6.40 -1.28 -28.75
CA LYS A 272 -6.62 -2.73 -28.88
C LYS A 272 -6.33 -3.49 -27.58
N ASP A 273 -5.26 -3.13 -26.87
CA ASP A 273 -4.85 -3.83 -25.65
C ASP A 273 -5.84 -3.58 -24.51
N VAL A 274 -6.41 -2.38 -24.43
CA VAL A 274 -7.48 -2.01 -23.47
C VAL A 274 -8.74 -2.84 -23.75
N ILE A 275 -9.17 -2.89 -25.01
CA ILE A 275 -10.32 -3.70 -25.44
C ILE A 275 -10.10 -5.18 -25.10
N SER A 276 -8.90 -5.71 -25.38
CA SER A 276 -8.55 -7.11 -25.09
C SER A 276 -8.67 -7.43 -23.60
N LEU A 277 -8.21 -6.55 -22.71
CA LEU A 277 -8.33 -6.72 -21.26
C LEU A 277 -9.80 -6.67 -20.80
N GLY A 278 -10.61 -5.77 -21.39
CA GLY A 278 -12.05 -5.74 -21.15
C GLY A 278 -12.74 -7.06 -21.48
N PHE A 279 -12.45 -7.62 -22.66
CA PHE A 279 -12.98 -8.93 -23.05
C PHE A 279 -12.51 -10.08 -22.16
N GLN A 280 -11.25 -10.06 -21.71
CA GLN A 280 -10.76 -11.05 -20.73
C GLN A 280 -11.54 -10.98 -19.42
N SER A 281 -11.80 -9.77 -18.93
CA SER A 281 -12.59 -9.54 -17.71
C SER A 281 -14.02 -10.05 -17.86
N VAL A 282 -14.69 -9.73 -18.98
CA VAL A 282 -16.04 -10.25 -19.29
C VAL A 282 -16.04 -11.77 -19.37
N ARG A 283 -15.01 -12.38 -19.96
CA ARG A 283 -14.89 -13.84 -20.05
C ARG A 283 -14.79 -14.49 -18.66
N VAL A 284 -14.03 -13.92 -17.73
CA VAL A 284 -13.95 -14.40 -16.34
C VAL A 284 -15.32 -14.32 -15.68
N ILE A 285 -16.00 -13.17 -15.81
CA ILE A 285 -17.35 -12.97 -15.26
C ILE A 285 -18.33 -14.02 -15.79
N MET A 286 -18.33 -14.28 -17.11
CA MET A 286 -19.23 -15.26 -17.73
C MET A 286 -18.97 -16.70 -17.28
N ASN A 287 -17.71 -17.06 -16.99
CA ASN A 287 -17.37 -18.44 -16.62
C ASN A 287 -17.50 -18.69 -15.11
N GLU A 288 -17.16 -17.71 -14.28
CA GLU A 288 -16.93 -17.90 -12.84
C GLU A 288 -17.75 -16.93 -11.97
N GLY A 289 -18.15 -15.76 -12.50
CA GLY A 289 -18.80 -14.68 -11.75
C GLY A 289 -20.33 -14.60 -11.87
N LEU A 290 -20.97 -15.34 -12.78
CA LEU A 290 -22.43 -15.23 -12.99
C LEU A 290 -23.25 -15.56 -11.74
N ALA A 291 -22.77 -16.46 -10.88
CA ALA A 291 -23.45 -16.83 -9.65
C ALA A 291 -23.41 -15.73 -8.57
N THR A 292 -22.50 -14.77 -8.68
CA THR A 292 -22.31 -13.70 -7.69
C THR A 292 -22.84 -12.35 -8.14
N ILE A 293 -23.26 -12.21 -9.40
CA ILE A 293 -23.94 -11.01 -9.89
C ILE A 293 -25.39 -10.98 -9.38
N PRO A 294 -25.81 -9.94 -8.63
CA PRO A 294 -27.21 -9.77 -8.25
C PRO A 294 -28.10 -9.66 -9.49
N VAL A 295 -29.27 -10.30 -9.45
CA VAL A 295 -30.24 -10.31 -10.57
C VAL A 295 -30.59 -8.88 -11.04
N GLN A 296 -30.61 -7.93 -10.12
CA GLN A 296 -30.88 -6.50 -10.40
C GLN A 296 -29.86 -5.86 -11.35
N CYS A 297 -28.64 -6.39 -11.43
CA CYS A 297 -27.59 -5.89 -12.33
C CYS A 297 -27.69 -6.45 -13.75
N LEU A 298 -28.57 -7.44 -13.98
CA LEU A 298 -28.78 -8.08 -15.29
C LEU A 298 -29.91 -7.42 -16.11
N ASP A 299 -30.70 -6.56 -15.47
CA ASP A 299 -31.85 -5.88 -16.06
C ASP A 299 -31.54 -4.46 -16.59
N GLU A 300 -30.30 -3.96 -16.40
CA GLU A 300 -29.79 -2.64 -16.87
C GLU A 300 -28.83 -2.75 -18.05
#